data_AF-A0A945CUX4-F1
#
_entry.id   AF-A0A945CUX4-F1
#
_cell.length_a   1.000
_cell.length_b   1.000
_cell.length_c   1.000
_cell.angle_alpha   90.00
_cell.angle_beta   90.00
_cell.angle_gamma   90.00
#
_symmetry.space_group_name_H-M   'P 1'
#
loop_
_entity.id
_entity.type
_entity.pdbx_description
1 polymer ?
#
loop_
_entity_poly.entity_id
_entity_poly.type
_entity_poly.pdbx_seq_one_letter_code
_entity_poly.pdbx_strand_id
1 'polypeptide(L)'
;MSDRPGSIELAIQEPLGIDRPNHPVTMGVPFPQGALASPENLRIEASDQQIPLQTRTMLTWPDGSVKWVLLDFQTDLKSGEKNSCHLFYGDGVESAPPEKMITVDRNADNLQVSTGPLSFTVSSSGPFPLHSATLEGRSALPEGALLSDLRVDGETYELRVTQPPQLEESGPLRAVIKVEGKAVSQNGTTAFDATARLYAWAGHPTLKIYLTLTNRIPQRLVHLESWQLRLRPQLGDQRDAFLVSSAATGHRKAFVDDL
;
A
#
# COMPACT_ATOMS: atom_id res chain seq x y z
N MET A 1 -11.46 -6.15 39.34
CA MET A 1 -11.03 -5.86 37.96
C MET A 1 -9.95 -4.79 38.06
N SER A 2 -8.79 -5.01 37.46
CA SER A 2 -7.65 -4.09 37.56
C SER A 2 -7.99 -2.78 36.85
N ASP A 3 -8.07 -1.70 37.61
CA ASP A 3 -8.45 -0.34 37.18
C ASP A 3 -7.34 0.37 36.36
N ARG A 4 -6.41 -0.41 35.80
CA ARG A 4 -5.27 0.09 35.01
C ARG A 4 -5.27 -0.56 33.64
N PRO A 5 -5.15 0.24 32.56
CA PRO A 5 -4.98 -0.31 31.22
C PRO A 5 -3.71 -1.16 31.17
N GLY A 6 -3.79 -2.27 30.46
CA GLY A 6 -2.61 -3.08 30.15
C GLY A 6 -1.73 -2.36 29.14
N SER A 7 -0.46 -2.77 29.06
CA SER A 7 0.48 -2.23 28.06
C SER A 7 1.34 -3.32 27.46
N ILE A 8 1.72 -3.14 26.20
CA ILE A 8 2.63 -4.00 25.43
C ILE A 8 3.69 -3.10 24.82
N GLU A 9 4.97 -3.41 25.04
CA GLU A 9 6.07 -2.75 24.34
C GLU A 9 6.23 -3.35 22.93
N LEU A 10 6.33 -2.47 21.94
CA LEU A 10 6.45 -2.77 20.53
C LEU A 10 7.82 -2.32 20.04
N ALA A 11 8.70 -3.28 19.75
CA ALA A 11 10.03 -2.99 19.21
C ALA A 11 10.00 -2.92 17.68
N ILE A 12 10.39 -1.76 17.14
CA ILE A 12 10.50 -1.50 15.70
C ILE A 12 11.96 -1.18 15.38
N GLN A 13 12.54 -1.93 14.46
CA GLN A 13 13.92 -1.73 14.04
C GLN A 13 13.97 -1.17 12.61
N GLU A 14 14.70 -0.08 12.41
CA GLU A 14 15.05 0.39 11.06
C GLU A 14 16.21 -0.48 10.52
N PRO A 15 16.03 -1.17 9.37
CA PRO A 15 17.00 -2.18 8.94
C PRO A 15 18.13 -1.66 8.04
N LEU A 16 18.07 -0.43 7.51
CA LEU A 16 18.98 0.03 6.43
C LEU A 16 19.93 1.17 6.84
N GLY A 17 19.88 1.63 8.08
CA GLY A 17 20.68 2.77 8.56
C GLY A 17 20.27 4.09 7.89
N ILE A 18 18.99 4.29 7.63
CA ILE A 18 18.46 5.53 7.06
C ILE A 18 17.32 6.09 7.90
N ASP A 19 17.27 7.42 8.02
CA ASP A 19 16.16 8.09 8.71
C ASP A 19 14.88 7.92 7.90
N ARG A 20 13.80 7.54 8.58
CA ARG A 20 12.46 7.39 8.01
C ARG A 20 11.48 8.24 8.83
N PRO A 21 11.34 9.53 8.53
CA PRO A 21 10.34 10.34 9.19
C PRO A 21 8.94 9.82 8.86
N ASN A 22 8.08 9.79 9.87
CA ASN A 22 6.68 9.41 9.78
C ASN A 22 6.49 8.06 9.05
N HIS A 23 7.33 7.06 9.31
CA HIS A 23 7.30 5.80 8.58
C HIS A 23 6.01 5.01 8.86
N PRO A 24 5.30 4.51 7.83
CA PRO A 24 4.15 3.66 8.06
C PRO A 24 4.54 2.29 8.61
N VAL A 25 3.90 1.90 9.70
CA VAL A 25 4.09 0.62 10.38
C VAL A 25 2.76 -0.13 10.39
N THR A 26 2.80 -1.38 9.89
CA THR A 26 1.68 -2.31 9.97
C THR A 26 2.12 -3.53 10.78
N MET A 27 1.42 -3.84 11.87
CA MET A 27 1.80 -4.95 12.75
C MET A 27 0.59 -5.68 13.34
N GLY A 28 0.65 -7.01 13.37
CA GLY A 28 -0.34 -7.84 14.06
C GLY A 28 0.03 -8.03 15.52
N VAL A 29 -0.90 -7.76 16.45
CA VAL A 29 -0.72 -7.99 17.89
C VAL A 29 -1.77 -8.96 18.41
N PRO A 30 -1.37 -10.08 19.05
CA PRO A 30 -2.30 -11.01 19.67
C PRO A 30 -2.70 -10.55 21.07
N PHE A 31 -3.94 -10.88 21.47
CA PHE A 31 -4.46 -10.66 22.81
C PHE A 31 -4.99 -11.96 23.44
N PRO A 32 -4.76 -12.18 24.75
CA PRO A 32 -5.41 -13.28 25.48
C PRO A 32 -6.93 -13.16 25.44
N GLN A 33 -7.60 -14.30 25.60
CA GLN A 33 -9.06 -14.34 25.69
C GLN A 33 -9.56 -13.45 26.85
N GLY A 34 -10.54 -12.59 26.57
CA GLY A 34 -11.13 -11.65 27.51
C GLY A 34 -10.31 -10.39 27.78
N ALA A 35 -9.12 -10.22 27.20
CA ALA A 35 -8.23 -9.10 27.51
C ALA A 35 -8.55 -7.80 26.75
N LEU A 36 -9.12 -7.91 25.54
CA LEU A 36 -9.47 -6.77 24.70
C LEU A 36 -10.88 -6.95 24.14
N ALA A 37 -11.83 -6.13 24.63
CA ALA A 37 -13.22 -6.21 24.22
C ALA A 37 -13.47 -5.65 22.80
N SER A 38 -12.74 -4.59 22.42
CA SER A 38 -12.91 -3.87 21.15
C SER A 38 -11.55 -3.45 20.59
N PRO A 39 -11.33 -3.48 19.26
CA PRO A 39 -10.11 -2.92 18.65
C PRO A 39 -10.01 -1.40 18.77
N GLU A 40 -11.09 -0.72 19.15
CA GLU A 40 -11.11 0.74 19.41
C GLU A 40 -10.57 1.09 20.81
N ASN A 41 -10.48 0.10 21.71
CA ASN A 41 -9.99 0.28 23.08
C ASN A 41 -8.46 0.20 23.13
N LEU A 42 -7.80 0.86 22.18
CA LEU A 42 -6.36 0.80 21.93
C LEU A 42 -5.79 2.20 21.69
N ARG A 43 -4.58 2.42 22.21
CA ARG A 43 -3.81 3.65 22.00
C ARG A 43 -2.34 3.30 21.87
N ILE A 44 -1.62 3.99 21.00
CA ILE A 44 -0.18 3.81 20.87
C ILE A 44 0.55 5.11 21.17
N GLU A 45 1.67 5.00 21.88
CA GLU A 45 2.57 6.09 22.22
C GLU A 45 3.98 5.80 21.68
N ALA A 46 4.62 6.81 21.11
CA ALA A 46 6.01 6.79 20.68
C ALA A 46 6.71 8.01 21.26
N SER A 47 7.89 7.83 21.88
CA SER A 47 8.59 8.91 22.58
C SER A 47 7.69 9.68 23.57
N ASP A 48 6.89 8.95 24.34
CA ASP A 48 5.90 9.48 25.31
C ASP A 48 4.81 10.40 24.72
N GLN A 49 4.62 10.36 23.39
CA GLN A 49 3.57 11.10 22.70
C GLN A 49 2.57 10.14 22.07
N GLN A 50 1.28 10.42 22.25
CA GLN A 50 0.22 9.69 21.57
C GLN A 50 0.26 9.99 20.08
N ILE A 51 0.23 8.94 19.28
CA ILE A 51 0.16 9.04 17.82
C ILE A 51 -1.14 8.39 17.33
N PRO A 52 -1.67 8.82 16.17
CA PRO A 52 -2.87 8.21 15.60
C PRO A 52 -2.67 6.72 15.33
N LEU A 53 -3.68 5.93 15.68
CA LEU A 53 -3.72 4.49 15.47
C LEU A 53 -5.00 4.13 14.71
N GLN A 54 -4.82 3.36 13.64
CA GLN A 54 -5.91 2.68 12.93
C GLN A 54 -5.83 1.19 13.26
N THR A 55 -6.96 0.57 13.59
CA THR A 55 -7.02 -0.84 13.97
C THR A 55 -7.98 -1.63 13.10
N ARG A 56 -7.72 -2.93 12.97
CA ARG A 56 -8.64 -3.89 12.32
C ARG A 56 -8.60 -5.22 13.03
N THR A 57 -9.75 -5.69 13.52
CA THR A 57 -9.85 -7.04 14.08
C THR A 57 -9.62 -8.07 12.97
N MET A 58 -8.63 -8.94 13.18
CA MET A 58 -8.29 -10.03 12.27
C MET A 58 -8.94 -11.35 12.70
N LEU A 59 -8.98 -11.60 14.01
CA LEU A 59 -9.57 -12.80 14.60
C LEU A 59 -10.17 -12.48 15.97
N THR A 60 -11.24 -13.19 16.34
CA THR A 60 -11.89 -13.11 17.65
C THR A 60 -11.85 -14.46 18.37
N TRP A 61 -11.95 -14.43 19.70
CA TRP A 61 -12.17 -15.59 20.55
C TRP A 61 -13.66 -15.97 20.59
N PRO A 62 -14.02 -17.18 21.08
CA PRO A 62 -15.43 -17.60 21.21
C PRO A 62 -16.30 -16.70 22.10
N ASP A 63 -15.70 -15.95 23.04
CA ASP A 63 -16.40 -14.99 23.89
C ASP A 63 -16.59 -13.61 23.24
N GLY A 64 -16.15 -13.44 21.99
CA GLY A 64 -16.22 -12.19 21.23
C GLY A 64 -15.02 -11.26 21.44
N SER A 65 -14.15 -11.51 22.41
CA SER A 65 -12.95 -10.69 22.62
C SER A 65 -11.97 -10.79 21.45
N VAL A 66 -11.22 -9.72 21.21
CA VAL A 66 -10.25 -9.65 20.11
C VAL A 66 -9.09 -10.61 20.40
N LYS A 67 -8.79 -11.48 19.44
CA LYS A 67 -7.68 -12.44 19.51
C LYS A 67 -6.44 -11.94 18.77
N TRP A 68 -6.65 -11.35 17.59
CA TRP A 68 -5.61 -10.73 16.77
C TRP A 68 -6.14 -9.43 16.21
N VAL A 69 -5.39 -8.35 16.40
CA VAL A 69 -5.65 -7.04 15.80
C VAL A 69 -4.50 -6.67 14.88
N LEU A 70 -4.81 -6.07 13.74
CA LEU A 70 -3.85 -5.38 12.89
C LEU A 70 -3.82 -3.92 13.31
N LEU A 71 -2.62 -3.40 13.55
CA LEU A 71 -2.33 -2.01 13.87
C LEU A 71 -1.71 -1.35 12.65
N ASP A 72 -2.19 -0.16 12.29
CA ASP A 72 -1.63 0.72 11.27
C ASP A 72 -1.41 2.10 11.90
N PHE A 73 -0.15 2.52 12.00
CA PHE A 73 0.25 3.82 12.55
C PHE A 73 1.50 4.33 11.83
N GLN A 74 1.91 5.55 12.11
CA GLN A 74 3.08 6.17 11.49
C GLN A 74 3.99 6.75 12.59
N THR A 75 5.29 6.46 12.55
CA THR A 75 6.24 6.88 13.58
C THR A 75 7.62 7.17 12.98
N ASP A 76 8.37 8.09 13.56
CA ASP A 76 9.72 8.39 13.13
C ASP A 76 10.64 7.21 13.46
N LEU A 77 11.40 6.74 12.48
CA LEU A 77 12.45 5.75 12.70
C LEU A 77 13.80 6.36 12.36
N LYS A 78 14.62 6.64 13.38
CA LYS A 78 15.99 7.12 13.13
C LYS A 78 16.90 5.98 12.71
N SER A 79 17.89 6.33 11.89
CA SER A 79 18.90 5.41 11.37
C SER A 79 19.53 4.56 12.48
N GLY A 80 19.36 3.24 12.38
CA GLY A 80 19.97 2.27 13.30
C GLY A 80 19.39 2.25 14.73
N GLU A 81 18.36 3.06 15.01
CA GLU A 81 17.70 3.11 16.31
C GLU A 81 16.70 1.94 16.44
N LYS A 82 16.70 1.31 17.63
CA LYS A 82 15.58 0.45 18.04
C LYS A 82 14.53 1.36 18.65
N ASN A 83 13.49 1.67 17.88
CA ASN A 83 12.38 2.49 18.35
C ASN A 83 11.43 1.61 19.17
N SER A 84 11.06 2.09 20.35
CA SER A 84 10.06 1.45 21.22
C SER A 84 8.77 2.27 21.19
N CYS A 85 7.67 1.64 20.81
CA CYS A 85 6.33 2.18 20.99
C CYS A 85 5.61 1.41 22.11
N HIS A 86 4.72 2.06 22.83
CA HIS A 86 3.88 1.41 23.85
C HIS A 86 2.44 1.36 23.37
N LEU A 87 1.89 0.15 23.26
CA LEU A 87 0.47 -0.08 23.00
C LEU A 87 -0.27 -0.25 24.31
N PHE A 88 -1.14 0.69 24.63
CA PHE A 88 -2.05 0.63 25.77
C PHE A 88 -3.38 0.03 25.33
N TYR A 89 -3.99 -0.76 26.20
CA TYR A 89 -5.26 -1.42 25.94
C TYR A 89 -6.13 -1.53 27.20
N GLY A 90 -7.43 -1.47 27.01
CA GLY A 90 -8.41 -1.61 28.08
C GLY A 90 -9.59 -0.65 27.91
N ASP A 91 -10.61 -0.82 28.75
CA ASP A 91 -11.83 -0.01 28.66
C ASP A 91 -11.52 1.48 28.89
N GLY A 92 -12.06 2.34 28.01
CA GLY A 92 -11.82 3.78 28.03
C GLY A 92 -10.46 4.23 27.48
N VAL A 93 -9.64 3.32 26.95
CA VAL A 93 -8.44 3.69 26.19
C VAL A 93 -8.85 4.12 24.79
N GLU A 94 -8.56 5.36 24.41
CA GLU A 94 -8.89 5.92 23.11
C GLU A 94 -7.64 6.34 22.34
N SER A 95 -7.64 6.15 21.02
CA SER A 95 -6.58 6.62 20.13
C SER A 95 -6.64 8.14 19.94
N ALA A 96 -5.48 8.77 19.70
CA ALA A 96 -5.43 10.12 19.20
C ALA A 96 -6.08 10.22 17.80
N PRO A 97 -6.79 11.32 17.48
CA PRO A 97 -7.34 11.54 16.16
C PRO A 97 -6.24 11.87 15.14
N PRO A 98 -6.37 11.43 13.88
CA PRO A 98 -5.40 11.73 12.83
C PRO A 98 -5.48 13.19 12.38
N GLU A 99 -4.33 13.87 12.32
CA GLU A 99 -4.23 15.24 11.78
C GLU A 99 -4.41 15.29 10.26
N LYS A 100 -3.89 14.28 9.57
CA LYS A 100 -4.01 14.08 8.12
C LYS A 100 -4.76 12.79 7.87
N MET A 101 -5.68 12.81 6.92
CA MET A 101 -6.50 11.65 6.57
C MET A 101 -6.44 11.36 5.08
N ILE A 102 -6.56 10.09 4.74
CA ILE A 102 -6.82 9.68 3.36
C ILE A 102 -8.26 10.00 3.00
N THR A 103 -8.46 10.57 1.81
CA THR A 103 -9.79 10.70 1.20
C THR A 103 -9.88 9.77 0.00
N VAL A 104 -11.05 9.14 -0.17
CA VAL A 104 -11.35 8.27 -1.31
C VAL A 104 -12.72 8.68 -1.86
N ASP A 105 -12.71 9.32 -3.01
CA ASP A 105 -13.90 9.72 -3.73
C ASP A 105 -14.23 8.66 -4.79
N ARG A 106 -15.46 8.13 -4.70
CA ARG A 106 -15.95 7.09 -5.61
C ARG A 106 -16.80 7.73 -6.69
N ASN A 107 -16.35 7.58 -7.93
CA ASN A 107 -17.14 7.86 -9.13
C ASN A 107 -17.49 6.53 -9.80
N ALA A 108 -18.53 6.49 -10.65
CA ALA A 108 -19.10 5.24 -11.19
C ALA A 108 -18.04 4.24 -11.69
N ASP A 109 -16.99 4.73 -12.35
CA ASP A 109 -15.92 3.91 -12.94
C ASP A 109 -14.55 4.07 -12.27
N ASN A 110 -14.38 5.02 -11.36
CA ASN A 110 -13.06 5.45 -10.88
C ASN A 110 -13.02 5.62 -9.35
N LEU A 111 -11.86 5.35 -8.75
CA LEU A 111 -11.54 5.84 -7.40
C LEU A 111 -10.49 6.93 -7.53
N GLN A 112 -10.80 8.10 -6.98
CA GLN A 112 -9.84 9.17 -6.77
C GLN A 112 -9.42 9.13 -5.30
N VAL A 113 -8.11 9.00 -5.07
CA VAL A 113 -7.54 8.87 -3.72
C VAL A 113 -6.62 10.05 -3.47
N SER A 114 -6.69 10.63 -2.27
CA SER A 114 -5.72 11.64 -1.80
C SER A 114 -5.14 11.22 -0.47
N THR A 115 -3.83 11.39 -0.35
CA THR A 115 -3.07 11.24 0.89
C THR A 115 -2.76 12.60 1.54
N GLY A 116 -3.12 13.70 0.89
CA GLY A 116 -2.53 15.02 1.15
C GLY A 116 -1.55 15.39 0.02
N PRO A 117 -0.25 15.05 0.11
CA PRO A 117 0.73 15.44 -0.91
C PRO A 117 0.55 14.68 -2.23
N LEU A 118 0.06 13.43 -2.22
CA LEU A 118 -0.19 12.65 -3.43
C LEU A 118 -1.69 12.46 -3.65
N SER A 119 -2.17 12.77 -4.85
CA SER A 119 -3.49 12.35 -5.34
C SER A 119 -3.36 11.48 -6.58
N PHE A 120 -4.18 10.45 -6.71
CA PHE A 120 -4.11 9.52 -7.83
C PHE A 120 -5.48 8.93 -8.18
N THR A 121 -5.61 8.51 -9.44
CA THR A 121 -6.84 7.92 -9.97
C THR A 121 -6.57 6.50 -10.45
N VAL A 122 -7.43 5.59 -10.03
CA VAL A 122 -7.58 4.26 -10.64
C VAL A 122 -8.91 4.20 -11.36
N SER A 123 -8.94 3.59 -12.53
CA SER A 123 -10.13 3.47 -13.38
C SER A 123 -10.51 2.01 -13.57
N SER A 124 -11.76 1.75 -13.95
CA SER A 124 -12.29 0.44 -14.34
C SER A 124 -11.73 -0.07 -15.67
N SER A 125 -11.03 0.79 -16.41
CA SER A 125 -10.42 0.47 -17.71
C SER A 125 -9.13 1.26 -17.95
N GLY A 126 -8.41 0.93 -19.03
CA GLY A 126 -7.21 1.65 -19.45
C GLY A 126 -5.90 1.10 -18.89
N PRO A 127 -4.86 1.94 -18.72
CA PRO A 127 -3.54 1.52 -18.26
C PRO A 127 -3.59 0.90 -16.86
N PHE A 128 -2.89 -0.22 -16.70
CA PHE A 128 -2.75 -0.89 -15.42
C PHE A 128 -1.42 -0.52 -14.73
N PRO A 129 -1.34 -0.36 -13.39
CA PRO A 129 -2.46 -0.38 -12.45
C PRO A 129 -3.04 1.02 -12.14
N LEU A 130 -2.46 2.09 -12.68
CA LEU A 130 -2.78 3.47 -12.30
C LEU A 130 -3.07 4.32 -13.53
N HIS A 131 -4.13 5.14 -13.46
CA HIS A 131 -4.56 5.97 -14.58
C HIS A 131 -3.82 7.31 -14.61
N SER A 132 -3.73 7.99 -13.47
CA SER A 132 -3.00 9.26 -13.32
C SER A 132 -2.61 9.54 -11.87
N ALA A 133 -1.66 10.45 -11.67
CA ALA A 133 -1.23 10.92 -10.36
C ALA A 133 -0.73 12.37 -10.37
N THR A 134 -1.01 13.11 -9.31
CA THR A 134 -0.46 14.43 -9.01
C THR A 134 0.28 14.42 -7.68
N LEU A 135 1.45 15.06 -7.64
CA LEU A 135 2.25 15.25 -6.44
C LEU A 135 2.34 16.75 -6.15
N GLU A 136 1.85 17.17 -4.99
CA GLU A 136 1.79 18.57 -4.55
C GLU A 136 1.15 19.50 -5.61
N GLY A 137 0.08 19.01 -6.25
CA GLY A 137 -0.64 19.72 -7.30
C GLY A 137 0.02 19.70 -8.69
N ARG A 138 1.23 19.12 -8.82
CA ARG A 138 1.92 18.96 -10.12
C ARG A 138 1.61 17.61 -10.73
N SER A 139 1.45 17.55 -12.05
CA SER A 139 1.24 16.27 -12.77
C SER A 139 2.50 15.40 -12.66
N ALA A 140 2.43 14.33 -11.88
CA ALA A 140 3.52 13.37 -11.70
C ALA A 140 3.41 12.22 -12.71
N LEU A 141 2.18 11.77 -12.95
CA LEU A 141 1.83 10.76 -13.94
C LEU A 141 0.60 11.23 -14.73
N PRO A 142 0.78 11.82 -15.92
CA PRO A 142 -0.36 12.16 -16.78
C PRO A 142 -1.00 10.89 -17.35
N GLU A 143 -2.23 11.03 -17.83
CA GLU A 143 -2.93 9.94 -18.52
C GLU A 143 -2.11 9.39 -19.69
N GLY A 144 -2.03 8.06 -19.80
CA GLY A 144 -1.28 7.38 -20.87
C GLY A 144 0.24 7.39 -20.70
N ALA A 145 0.78 8.02 -19.66
CA ALA A 145 2.22 8.01 -19.38
C ALA A 145 2.70 6.75 -18.64
N LEU A 146 1.78 5.89 -18.21
CA LEU A 146 2.07 4.58 -17.67
C LEU A 146 1.93 3.52 -18.75
N LEU A 147 3.01 2.79 -19.00
CA LEU A 147 3.00 1.63 -19.89
C LEU A 147 3.40 0.40 -19.09
N SER A 148 2.62 -0.66 -19.25
CA SER A 148 2.80 -1.91 -18.54
C SER A 148 2.71 -3.06 -19.52
N ASP A 149 3.83 -3.72 -19.79
CA ASP A 149 3.88 -4.77 -20.80
C ASP A 149 4.70 -5.97 -20.35
N LEU A 150 4.41 -7.11 -20.96
CA LEU A 150 5.15 -8.34 -20.80
C LEU A 150 5.41 -8.97 -22.16
N ARG A 151 6.56 -9.62 -22.28
CA ARG A 151 6.97 -10.35 -23.47
C ARG A 151 7.12 -11.82 -23.13
N VAL A 152 6.36 -12.66 -23.81
CA VAL A 152 6.27 -14.09 -23.55
C VAL A 152 6.32 -14.84 -24.87
N ASP A 153 7.26 -15.77 -24.99
CA ASP A 153 7.43 -16.62 -26.16
C ASP A 153 7.42 -15.84 -27.50
N GLY A 154 8.10 -14.69 -27.53
CA GLY A 154 8.20 -13.81 -28.69
C GLY A 154 7.03 -12.83 -28.91
N GLU A 155 5.93 -12.97 -28.17
CA GLU A 155 4.73 -12.12 -28.26
C GLU A 155 4.69 -11.07 -27.15
N THR A 156 4.23 -9.87 -27.48
CA THR A 156 4.07 -8.77 -26.53
C THR A 156 2.62 -8.62 -26.10
N TYR A 157 2.39 -8.50 -24.80
CA TYR A 157 1.11 -8.29 -24.18
C TYR A 157 1.14 -7.02 -23.33
N GLU A 158 0.07 -6.24 -23.37
CA GLU A 158 -0.09 -5.06 -22.52
C GLU A 158 -1.02 -5.37 -21.35
N LEU A 159 -0.66 -4.94 -20.15
CA LEU A 159 -1.52 -5.03 -18.98
C LEU A 159 -2.59 -3.93 -19.04
N ARG A 160 -3.85 -4.37 -19.06
CA ARG A 160 -5.04 -3.50 -19.07
C ARG A 160 -5.91 -3.77 -17.87
N VAL A 161 -6.46 -2.73 -17.26
CA VAL A 161 -7.49 -2.90 -16.24
C VAL A 161 -8.75 -3.47 -16.89
N THR A 162 -9.37 -4.44 -16.21
CA THR A 162 -10.54 -5.17 -16.75
C THR A 162 -11.78 -5.10 -15.88
N GLN A 163 -11.67 -4.52 -14.68
CA GLN A 163 -12.74 -4.46 -13.70
C GLN A 163 -12.66 -3.16 -12.89
N PRO A 164 -13.79 -2.65 -12.35
CA PRO A 164 -13.77 -1.55 -11.41
C PRO A 164 -12.83 -1.83 -10.22
N PRO A 165 -12.01 -0.84 -9.81
CA PRO A 165 -11.11 -1.00 -8.69
C PRO A 165 -11.88 -1.20 -7.38
N GLN A 166 -11.34 -2.02 -6.48
CA GLN A 166 -11.96 -2.36 -5.21
C GLN A 166 -11.21 -1.71 -4.06
N LEU A 167 -11.93 -1.06 -3.16
CA LEU A 167 -11.37 -0.57 -1.90
C LEU A 167 -11.37 -1.72 -0.88
N GLU A 168 -10.24 -2.41 -0.73
CA GLU A 168 -10.08 -3.54 0.20
C GLU A 168 -9.92 -3.05 1.65
N GLU A 169 -9.27 -1.91 1.86
CA GLU A 169 -9.15 -1.25 3.16
C GLU A 169 -9.43 0.25 3.02
N SER A 170 -10.26 0.79 3.92
CA SER A 170 -10.67 2.19 3.95
C SER A 170 -10.57 2.71 5.37
N GLY A 171 -9.45 3.34 5.71
CA GLY A 171 -9.29 3.99 7.00
C GLY A 171 -8.56 5.32 6.87
N PRO A 172 -8.60 6.15 7.92
CA PRO A 172 -8.06 7.51 7.87
C PRO A 172 -6.54 7.54 7.68
N LEU A 173 -5.80 6.54 8.17
CA LEU A 173 -4.34 6.51 8.07
C LEU A 173 -3.83 5.71 6.87
N ARG A 174 -4.60 4.71 6.43
CA ARG A 174 -4.19 3.79 5.37
C ARG A 174 -5.38 3.31 4.55
N ALA A 175 -5.19 3.28 3.24
CA ALA A 175 -6.12 2.69 2.28
C ALA A 175 -5.41 1.67 1.40
N VAL A 176 -6.13 0.61 1.01
CA VAL A 176 -5.67 -0.40 0.07
C VAL A 176 -6.66 -0.54 -1.06
N ILE A 177 -6.16 -0.33 -2.28
CA ILE A 177 -6.95 -0.40 -3.50
C ILE A 177 -6.45 -1.59 -4.32
N LYS A 178 -7.35 -2.52 -4.62
CA LYS A 178 -7.10 -3.63 -5.53
C LYS A 178 -7.52 -3.24 -6.94
N VAL A 179 -6.62 -3.45 -7.89
CA VAL A 179 -6.84 -3.25 -9.32
C VAL A 179 -6.60 -4.58 -10.02
N GLU A 180 -7.54 -4.98 -10.88
CA GLU A 180 -7.49 -6.25 -11.61
C GLU A 180 -7.43 -6.01 -13.10
N GLY A 181 -6.52 -6.72 -13.75
CA GLY A 181 -6.27 -6.58 -15.17
C GLY A 181 -5.88 -7.88 -15.83
N LYS A 182 -5.67 -7.80 -17.14
CA LYS A 182 -5.18 -8.90 -17.97
C LYS A 182 -4.07 -8.42 -18.89
N ALA A 183 -3.17 -9.33 -19.22
CA ALA A 183 -2.20 -9.15 -20.28
C ALA A 183 -2.82 -9.50 -21.62
N VAL A 184 -2.97 -8.51 -22.51
CA VAL A 184 -3.67 -8.62 -23.79
C VAL A 184 -2.72 -8.34 -24.95
N SER A 185 -2.68 -9.22 -25.94
CA SER A 185 -1.87 -9.01 -27.16
C SER A 185 -2.55 -8.06 -28.14
N GLN A 186 -1.86 -7.68 -29.20
CA GLN A 186 -2.44 -6.89 -30.30
C GLN A 186 -3.63 -7.60 -30.98
N ASN A 187 -3.66 -8.93 -30.94
CA ASN A 187 -4.74 -9.73 -31.52
C ASN A 187 -5.90 -10.00 -30.54
N GLY A 188 -5.83 -9.44 -29.32
CA GLY A 188 -6.85 -9.61 -28.29
C GLY A 188 -6.74 -10.91 -27.49
N THR A 189 -5.69 -11.72 -27.70
CA THR A 189 -5.45 -12.92 -26.89
C THR A 189 -4.95 -12.55 -25.50
N THR A 190 -5.32 -13.33 -24.49
CA THR A 190 -4.91 -13.08 -23.10
C THR A 190 -3.94 -14.13 -22.58
N ALA A 191 -2.86 -13.71 -21.91
CA ALA A 191 -1.83 -14.62 -21.39
C ALA A 191 -1.78 -14.69 -19.86
N PHE A 192 -1.96 -13.58 -19.16
CA PHE A 192 -1.84 -13.49 -17.70
C PHE A 192 -3.02 -12.72 -17.11
N ASP A 193 -3.47 -13.12 -15.92
CA ASP A 193 -4.20 -12.22 -15.04
C ASP A 193 -3.20 -11.40 -14.23
N ALA A 194 -3.53 -10.14 -13.96
CA ALA A 194 -2.73 -9.24 -13.15
C ALA A 194 -3.56 -8.68 -11.99
N THR A 195 -2.98 -8.66 -10.80
CA THR A 195 -3.56 -8.01 -9.62
C THR A 195 -2.54 -7.07 -9.02
N ALA A 196 -2.89 -5.78 -8.92
CA ALA A 196 -2.10 -4.80 -8.18
C ALA A 196 -2.85 -4.41 -6.91
N ARG A 197 -2.14 -4.34 -5.79
CA ARG A 197 -2.62 -3.69 -4.57
C ARG A 197 -1.81 -2.44 -4.32
N LEU A 198 -2.49 -1.30 -4.36
CA LEU A 198 -1.92 0.02 -4.10
C LEU A 198 -2.18 0.37 -2.64
N TYR A 199 -1.10 0.50 -1.87
CA TYR A 199 -1.13 0.91 -0.48
C TYR A 199 -0.79 2.39 -0.43
N ALA A 200 -1.68 3.17 0.16
CA ALA A 200 -1.54 4.60 0.37
C ALA A 200 -1.63 4.91 1.88
N TRP A 201 -0.88 5.92 2.32
CA TRP A 201 -0.83 6.35 3.72
C TRP A 201 -1.07 7.85 3.82
N ALA A 202 -1.82 8.28 4.83
CA ALA A 202 -2.08 9.70 5.06
C ALA A 202 -0.76 10.45 5.27
N GLY A 203 -0.61 11.60 4.60
CA GLY A 203 0.59 12.43 4.66
C GLY A 203 1.76 11.96 3.80
N HIS A 204 1.67 10.82 3.09
CA HIS A 204 2.80 10.28 2.31
C HIS A 204 2.77 10.64 0.82
N PRO A 205 3.93 11.00 0.22
CA PRO A 205 4.03 11.28 -1.20
C PRO A 205 4.21 10.01 -2.07
N THR A 206 4.15 8.82 -1.48
CA THR A 206 4.51 7.54 -2.14
C THR A 206 3.40 6.50 -2.06
N LEU A 207 3.32 5.65 -3.07
CA LEU A 207 2.54 4.41 -3.04
C LEU A 207 3.46 3.20 -2.93
N LYS A 208 2.98 2.18 -2.22
CA LYS A 208 3.56 0.83 -2.33
C LYS A 208 2.65 0.00 -3.21
N ILE A 209 3.23 -0.61 -4.24
CA ILE A 209 2.51 -1.43 -5.21
C ILE A 209 2.97 -2.87 -5.06
N TYR A 210 2.04 -3.76 -4.71
CA TYR A 210 2.25 -5.20 -4.81
C TYR A 210 1.59 -5.70 -6.08
N LEU A 211 2.41 -6.16 -7.03
CA LEU A 211 1.94 -6.77 -8.27
C LEU A 211 2.02 -8.29 -8.21
N THR A 212 0.96 -8.96 -8.63
CA THR A 212 0.91 -10.41 -8.87
C THR A 212 0.53 -10.66 -10.32
N LEU A 213 1.32 -11.47 -11.02
CA LEU A 213 1.01 -11.98 -12.36
C LEU A 213 0.71 -13.47 -12.25
N THR A 214 -0.45 -13.90 -12.78
CA THR A 214 -0.88 -15.29 -12.78
C THR A 214 -0.89 -15.81 -14.22
N ASN A 215 -0.02 -16.76 -14.53
CA ASN A 215 0.04 -17.37 -15.86
C ASN A 215 -1.27 -18.12 -16.18
N ARG A 216 -1.90 -17.80 -17.30
CA ARG A 216 -3.10 -18.45 -17.82
C ARG A 216 -2.88 -19.12 -19.17
N ILE A 217 -1.67 -19.09 -19.72
CA ILE A 217 -1.33 -19.78 -20.95
C ILE A 217 -1.44 -21.30 -20.70
N PRO A 218 -2.23 -22.06 -21.49
CA PRO A 218 -2.43 -23.48 -21.30
C PRO A 218 -1.25 -24.31 -21.85
N GLN A 219 -0.04 -23.99 -21.38
CA GLN A 219 1.20 -24.67 -21.75
C GLN A 219 1.98 -25.03 -20.49
N ARG A 220 2.75 -26.13 -20.55
CA ARG A 220 3.51 -26.64 -19.40
C ARG A 220 4.64 -25.70 -18.97
N LEU A 221 5.24 -25.01 -19.93
CA LEU A 221 6.34 -24.07 -19.72
C LEU A 221 6.09 -22.87 -20.64
N VAL A 222 6.35 -21.66 -20.13
CA VAL A 222 6.35 -20.42 -20.90
C VAL A 222 7.63 -19.67 -20.56
N HIS A 223 8.20 -18.97 -21.54
CA HIS A 223 9.36 -18.13 -21.32
C HIS A 223 8.93 -16.67 -21.18
N LEU A 224 8.91 -16.17 -19.94
CA LEU A 224 8.74 -14.74 -19.66
C LEU A 224 10.07 -14.02 -19.94
N GLU A 225 10.18 -13.42 -21.11
CA GLU A 225 11.39 -12.71 -21.56
C GLU A 225 11.56 -11.39 -20.81
N SER A 226 10.46 -10.66 -20.60
CA SER A 226 10.47 -9.41 -19.84
C SER A 226 9.11 -9.08 -19.25
N TRP A 227 9.12 -8.36 -18.14
CA TRP A 227 7.99 -7.60 -17.63
C TRP A 227 8.47 -6.18 -17.33
N GLN A 228 7.72 -5.18 -17.76
CA GLN A 228 8.07 -3.77 -17.64
C GLN A 228 6.90 -2.96 -17.08
N LEU A 229 7.24 -2.02 -16.20
CA LEU A 229 6.39 -0.92 -15.77
C LEU A 229 7.16 0.36 -16.06
N ARG A 230 6.77 1.08 -17.12
CA ARG A 230 7.43 2.29 -17.60
C ARG A 230 6.58 3.50 -17.26
N LEU A 231 7.21 4.48 -16.62
CA LEU A 231 6.63 5.77 -16.29
C LEU A 231 7.28 6.83 -17.18
N ARG A 232 6.48 7.67 -17.83
CA ARG A 232 6.95 8.88 -18.50
C ARG A 232 6.54 10.10 -17.68
N PRO A 233 7.27 10.42 -16.61
CA PRO A 233 6.89 11.53 -15.76
C PRO A 233 6.99 12.85 -16.54
N GLN A 234 6.06 13.78 -16.28
CA GLN A 234 6.18 15.18 -16.70
C GLN A 234 6.70 16.00 -15.52
N LEU A 235 7.91 15.68 -15.09
CA LEU A 235 8.65 16.52 -14.17
C LEU A 235 9.32 17.59 -15.04
N GLY A 236 9.13 18.88 -14.72
CA GLY A 236 9.84 19.96 -15.41
C GLY A 236 11.37 19.85 -15.24
N ASP A 237 12.10 20.96 -15.39
CA ASP A 237 13.57 20.95 -15.34
C ASP A 237 14.21 20.47 -14.01
N GLN A 238 13.41 20.19 -12.97
CA GLN A 238 13.85 19.55 -11.74
C GLN A 238 13.59 18.04 -11.78
N ARG A 239 14.64 17.29 -12.12
CA ARG A 239 14.65 15.83 -12.22
C ARG A 239 14.95 15.19 -10.86
N ASP A 240 13.92 14.92 -10.05
CA ASP A 240 14.05 13.99 -8.92
C ASP A 240 12.78 13.14 -8.80
N ALA A 241 12.71 12.06 -9.58
CA ALA A 241 11.80 10.95 -9.29
C ALA A 241 12.59 9.65 -9.25
N PHE A 242 12.44 8.92 -8.15
CA PHE A 242 13.09 7.64 -7.95
C PHE A 242 12.03 6.55 -7.87
N LEU A 243 12.06 5.61 -8.82
CA LEU A 243 11.30 4.37 -8.73
C LEU A 243 12.15 3.37 -7.95
N VAL A 244 11.80 3.12 -6.70
CA VAL A 244 12.40 2.02 -5.93
C VAL A 244 11.55 0.77 -6.13
N SER A 245 11.90 -0.05 -7.12
CA SER A 245 11.30 -1.37 -7.29
C SER A 245 12.11 -2.42 -6.52
N SER A 246 11.46 -3.22 -5.69
CA SER A 246 12.00 -4.50 -5.24
C SER A 246 11.19 -5.63 -5.88
N ALA A 247 11.84 -6.44 -6.71
CA ALA A 247 11.27 -7.68 -7.23
C ALA A 247 11.97 -8.85 -6.54
N ALA A 248 11.20 -9.79 -5.99
CA ALA A 248 11.72 -10.99 -5.34
C ALA A 248 12.18 -12.08 -6.34
N THR A 249 12.20 -11.78 -7.64
CA THR A 249 12.64 -12.70 -8.70
C THR A 249 14.02 -12.31 -9.24
N GLY A 250 14.90 -13.30 -9.33
CA GLY A 250 16.36 -13.17 -9.42
C GLY A 250 16.99 -12.55 -10.68
N HIS A 251 16.25 -11.78 -11.49
CA HIS A 251 16.83 -11.07 -12.63
C HIS A 251 16.37 -9.61 -12.65
N ARG A 252 17.29 -8.71 -12.30
CA ARG A 252 17.09 -7.26 -12.19
C ARG A 252 17.46 -6.59 -13.50
N LYS A 253 16.55 -5.81 -14.11
CA LYS A 253 16.88 -4.62 -14.91
C LYS A 253 15.76 -3.60 -14.75
N ALA A 254 16.01 -2.55 -13.98
CA ALA A 254 15.25 -1.32 -14.05
C ALA A 254 16.01 -0.40 -15.00
N PHE A 255 15.34 0.08 -16.05
CA PHE A 255 15.88 1.09 -16.94
C PHE A 255 15.12 2.39 -16.65
N VAL A 256 15.84 3.38 -16.13
CA VAL A 256 15.47 4.77 -16.34
C VAL A 256 16.22 5.14 -17.60
N ASP A 257 15.52 5.22 -18.73
CA ASP A 257 16.17 5.70 -19.94
C ASP A 257 16.50 7.18 -19.74
N ASP A 258 17.78 7.51 -19.82
CA ASP A 258 18.23 8.90 -19.90
C ASP A 258 17.74 9.48 -21.23
N LEU A 259 16.93 10.54 -21.15
CA LEU A 259 16.73 11.50 -22.24
C LEU A 259 17.51 12.78 -21.94
#